data_AF-A0A6I0BCB0-F1
#
_entry.id   AF-A0A6I0BCB0-F1
#
_cell.length_a   1.000
_cell.length_b   1.000
_cell.length_c   1.000
_cell.angle_alpha   90.00
_cell.angle_beta   90.00
_cell.angle_gamma   90.00
#
_symmetry.space_group_name_H-M   'P 1'
#
loop_
_entity.id
_entity.type
_entity.pdbx_description
1 polymer ?
#
loop_
_entity_poly.entity_id
_entity_poly.type
_entity_poly.pdbx_seq_one_letter_code
_entity_poly.pdbx_strand_id
1 'polypeptide(L)'
;MTTKLYGAHCNELKGYRVIEGKDSYNHYFGGEDCNLPVCKLCSEKMHQILCFDLKDGRLAELKSNELNILPFVSCLNCAMVWEPQYFQLSDGGKTVQIIQQQNTEEWIMEKEYKLPVSLPRTTVKLINMKNGDIPTDEDSYWEAFDLFGSEYVCRLLGAPLYDDLPENLECPTCSKDMKYVATITQDIEERGLISVVDFQFGEMNIYYYLCKDCSIIKTEIQNT
;
A
#
# COMPACT_ATOMS: atom_id res chain seq x y z
N MET A 1 7.57 -21.35 13.78
CA MET A 1 6.12 -21.58 13.66
C MET A 1 5.75 -21.19 12.25
N THR A 2 5.15 -22.09 11.48
CA THR A 2 4.67 -21.78 10.13
C THR A 2 3.50 -20.83 10.27
N THR A 3 3.66 -19.57 9.86
CA THR A 3 2.57 -18.60 9.83
C THR A 3 1.56 -19.10 8.81
N LYS A 4 0.32 -19.32 9.22
CA LYS A 4 -0.77 -19.66 8.29
C LYS A 4 -1.37 -18.38 7.74
N LEU A 5 -1.86 -18.41 6.50
CA LEU A 5 -2.53 -17.27 5.86
C LEU A 5 -3.80 -16.83 6.60
N TYR A 6 -4.47 -17.79 7.24
CA TYR A 6 -5.69 -17.58 8.00
C TYR A 6 -5.65 -18.35 9.33
N GLY A 7 -6.51 -17.96 10.27
CA GLY A 7 -6.69 -18.67 11.53
C GLY A 7 -7.14 -17.76 12.68
N ALA A 8 -7.41 -18.37 13.84
CA ALA A 8 -7.83 -17.65 15.03
C ALA A 8 -6.86 -16.52 15.45
N HIS A 9 -5.57 -16.65 15.13
CA HIS A 9 -4.54 -15.63 15.38
C HIS A 9 -4.81 -14.29 14.66
N CYS A 10 -5.56 -14.30 13.55
CA CYS A 10 -5.94 -13.09 12.83
C CYS A 10 -6.87 -12.19 13.64
N ASN A 11 -7.64 -12.72 14.61
CA ASN A 11 -8.50 -11.92 15.48
C ASN A 11 -7.72 -10.99 16.43
N GLU A 12 -6.45 -11.32 16.69
CA GLU A 12 -5.58 -10.51 17.56
C GLU A 12 -4.97 -9.33 16.80
N LEU A 13 -5.04 -9.34 15.46
CA LEU A 13 -4.44 -8.34 14.59
C LEU A 13 -5.44 -7.22 14.30
N LYS A 14 -5.18 -6.05 14.87
CA LYS A 14 -6.03 -4.87 14.65
C LYS A 14 -5.69 -4.23 13.30
N GLY A 15 -6.67 -4.21 12.39
CA GLY A 15 -6.55 -3.57 11.08
C GLY A 15 -7.71 -2.64 10.76
N TYR A 16 -7.55 -1.91 9.66
CA TYR A 16 -8.46 -0.87 9.21
C TYR A 16 -8.73 -0.99 7.72
N ARG A 17 -9.98 -0.72 7.31
CA ARG A 17 -10.30 -0.37 5.93
C ARG A 17 -10.01 1.11 5.73
N VAL A 18 -9.44 1.45 4.57
CA VAL A 18 -9.28 2.82 4.11
C VAL A 18 -10.37 3.10 3.08
N ILE A 19 -11.22 4.08 3.37
CA ILE A 19 -12.32 4.48 2.49
C ILE A 19 -12.34 5.99 2.29
N GLU A 20 -12.86 6.45 1.16
CA GLU A 20 -13.03 7.89 0.92
C GLU A 20 -13.92 8.52 2.02
N GLY A 21 -13.52 9.70 2.49
CA GLY A 21 -14.26 10.45 3.50
C GLY A 21 -13.37 11.24 4.44
N LYS A 22 -13.99 11.99 5.34
CA LYS A 22 -13.30 12.81 6.33
C LYS A 22 -12.97 12.01 7.57
N ASP A 23 -11.76 12.24 8.09
CA ASP A 23 -11.30 11.76 9.38
C ASP A 23 -10.88 12.96 10.25
N SER A 24 -10.68 12.69 11.54
CA SER A 24 -10.05 13.62 12.49
C SER A 24 -8.57 13.87 12.21
N TYR A 25 -7.91 12.95 11.49
CA TYR A 25 -6.52 13.05 11.05
C TYR A 25 -6.44 13.26 9.54
N ASN A 26 -5.32 13.81 9.07
CA ASN A 26 -5.17 14.19 7.67
C ASN A 26 -4.63 13.02 6.83
N HIS A 27 -5.45 11.99 6.65
CA HIS A 27 -5.18 10.90 5.70
C HIS A 27 -5.75 11.25 4.33
N TYR A 28 -5.02 10.92 3.27
CA TYR A 28 -5.46 11.27 1.92
C TYR A 28 -4.97 10.28 0.86
N PHE A 29 -5.75 10.19 -0.21
CA PHE A 29 -5.38 9.55 -1.46
C PHE A 29 -4.80 10.60 -2.41
N GLY A 30 -3.80 10.21 -3.22
CA GLY A 30 -3.21 11.06 -4.25
C GLY A 30 -2.47 12.29 -3.72
N GLY A 31 -2.32 13.31 -4.57
CA GLY A 31 -1.68 14.59 -4.25
C GLY A 31 -0.16 14.66 -4.48
N GLU A 32 0.41 15.84 -4.25
CA GLU A 32 1.82 16.18 -4.58
C GLU A 32 2.64 16.66 -3.37
N ASP A 33 2.19 16.34 -2.16
CA ASP A 33 2.84 16.83 -0.93
C ASP A 33 4.24 16.24 -0.70
N CYS A 34 4.52 15.06 -1.26
CA CYS A 34 5.82 14.42 -1.17
C CYS A 34 6.69 14.75 -2.38
N ASN A 35 7.99 14.89 -2.13
CA ASN A 35 9.01 14.89 -3.17
C ASN A 35 9.25 13.45 -3.62
N LEU A 36 8.63 13.09 -4.75
CA LEU A 36 8.65 11.75 -5.32
C LEU A 36 9.73 11.61 -6.39
N PRO A 37 10.40 10.45 -6.46
CA PRO A 37 11.40 10.20 -7.49
C PRO A 37 10.73 9.98 -8.87
N VAL A 38 11.54 10.03 -9.92
CA VAL A 38 11.11 9.72 -11.29
C VAL A 38 11.36 8.23 -11.56
N CYS A 39 10.35 7.55 -12.10
CA CYS A 39 10.49 6.16 -12.53
C CYS A 39 11.45 6.08 -13.72
N LYS A 40 12.47 5.22 -13.61
CA LYS A 40 13.47 5.02 -14.67
C LYS A 40 12.92 4.44 -15.98
N LEU A 41 11.77 3.74 -15.92
CA LEU A 41 11.18 3.06 -17.09
C LEU A 41 10.28 4.00 -17.88
N CYS A 42 9.23 4.56 -17.27
CA CYS A 42 8.29 5.44 -17.98
C CYS A 42 8.67 6.93 -17.96
N SER A 43 9.72 7.32 -17.23
CA SER A 43 10.18 8.72 -17.06
C SER A 43 9.14 9.67 -16.43
N GLU A 44 8.09 9.14 -15.81
CA GLU A 44 7.11 9.91 -15.03
C GLU A 44 7.46 9.90 -13.54
N LYS A 45 6.98 10.88 -12.78
CA LYS A 45 7.05 10.82 -11.31
C LYS A 45 6.29 9.58 -10.82
N MET A 46 6.81 8.93 -9.79
CA MET A 46 6.07 7.84 -9.15
C MET A 46 4.77 8.35 -8.54
N HIS A 47 3.77 7.49 -8.42
CA HIS A 47 2.49 7.86 -7.83
C HIS A 47 2.59 7.79 -6.31
N GLN A 48 2.12 8.83 -5.64
CA GLN A 48 1.71 8.74 -4.24
C GLN A 48 0.26 8.27 -4.23
N ILE A 49 0.03 7.06 -3.76
CA ILE A 49 -1.28 6.41 -3.80
C ILE A 49 -2.09 6.82 -2.57
N LEU A 50 -1.54 6.56 -1.39
CA LEU A 50 -2.11 6.94 -0.10
C LEU A 50 -1.04 7.60 0.75
N CYS A 51 -1.44 8.47 1.66
CA CYS A 51 -0.55 9.03 2.66
C CYS A 51 -1.27 9.15 4.00
N PHE A 52 -0.63 8.62 5.04
CA PHE A 52 -1.20 8.54 6.38
C PHE A 52 -0.54 9.50 7.33
N ASP A 53 -1.35 10.21 8.12
CA ASP A 53 -0.90 11.04 9.23
C ASP A 53 -0.51 10.16 10.40
N LEU A 54 0.78 10.09 10.70
CA LEU A 54 1.28 9.27 11.81
C LEU A 54 0.99 9.88 13.17
N LYS A 55 0.39 11.06 13.28
CA LYS A 55 -0.14 11.54 14.57
C LYS A 55 -1.33 10.71 15.04
N ASP A 56 -2.01 10.02 14.13
CA ASP A 56 -3.12 9.13 14.44
C ASP A 56 -2.71 8.05 15.44
N GLY A 57 -3.36 8.04 16.59
CA GLY A 57 -3.12 7.05 17.65
C GLY A 57 -3.42 5.61 17.22
N ARG A 58 -4.26 5.41 16.19
CA ARG A 58 -4.53 4.09 15.59
C ARG A 58 -3.28 3.50 14.92
N LEU A 59 -2.37 4.36 14.46
CA LEU A 59 -1.15 4.00 13.73
C LEU A 59 0.09 4.02 14.64
N ALA A 60 -0.10 3.95 15.96
CA ALA A 60 1.01 4.05 16.92
C ALA A 60 2.11 3.01 16.69
N GLU A 61 1.79 1.83 16.16
CA GLU A 61 2.78 0.80 15.86
C GLU A 61 3.68 1.13 14.65
N LEU A 62 3.25 2.04 13.79
CA LEU A 62 4.00 2.53 12.63
C LEU A 62 4.87 3.75 12.94
N LYS A 63 4.64 4.40 14.10
CA LYS A 63 5.43 5.57 14.50
C LYS A 63 6.91 5.20 14.60
N SER A 64 7.74 6.03 13.95
CA SER A 64 9.17 6.14 14.20
C SER A 64 9.48 7.59 14.58
N ASN A 65 10.65 7.84 15.17
CA ASN A 65 11.04 9.21 15.55
C ASN A 65 11.28 10.13 14.35
N GLU A 66 11.42 9.57 13.15
CA GLU A 66 11.79 10.29 11.93
C GLU A 66 10.60 10.62 11.03
N LEU A 67 9.45 9.96 11.21
CA LEU A 67 8.30 10.04 10.30
C LEU A 67 7.11 10.73 10.96
N ASN A 68 6.58 11.75 10.28
CA ASN A 68 5.33 12.43 10.60
C ASN A 68 4.17 11.96 9.73
N ILE A 69 4.48 11.55 8.49
CA ILE A 69 3.57 10.95 7.53
C ILE A 69 4.17 9.66 6.99
N LEU A 70 3.32 8.79 6.46
CA LEU A 70 3.74 7.58 5.77
C LEU A 70 3.12 7.54 4.37
N PRO A 71 3.87 7.91 3.31
CA PRO A 71 3.39 7.81 1.95
C PRO A 71 3.56 6.38 1.42
N PHE A 72 2.53 5.89 0.73
CA PHE A 72 2.58 4.68 -0.08
C PHE A 72 2.77 5.07 -1.54
N VAL A 73 3.86 4.59 -2.12
CA VAL A 73 4.33 5.01 -3.43
C VAL A 73 4.57 3.80 -4.33
N SER A 74 4.23 3.91 -5.60
CA SER A 74 4.64 2.98 -6.65
C SER A 74 4.43 3.60 -8.02
N CYS A 75 4.98 2.98 -9.08
CA CYS A 75 4.74 3.41 -10.44
C CYS A 75 3.64 2.55 -11.09
N LEU A 76 2.39 3.03 -11.05
CA LEU A 76 1.22 2.30 -11.57
C LEU A 76 1.11 2.28 -13.10
N ASN A 77 1.90 3.07 -13.84
CA ASN A 77 1.81 3.19 -15.30
C ASN A 77 2.83 2.35 -16.08
N CYS A 78 3.59 1.47 -15.43
CA CYS A 78 4.55 0.60 -16.11
C CYS A 78 4.91 -0.62 -15.27
N ALA A 79 5.64 -1.56 -15.88
CA ALA A 79 6.07 -2.83 -15.28
C ALA A 79 6.94 -2.69 -14.02
N MET A 80 7.41 -1.50 -13.67
CA MET A 80 8.20 -1.27 -12.45
C MET A 80 7.46 -1.70 -11.17
N VAL A 81 6.12 -1.67 -11.18
CA VAL A 81 5.32 -2.14 -10.03
C VAL A 81 5.36 -3.65 -9.83
N TRP A 82 5.68 -4.44 -10.86
CA TRP A 82 5.63 -5.90 -10.81
C TRP A 82 6.76 -6.53 -10.00
N GLU A 83 7.87 -5.81 -9.83
CA GLU A 83 9.04 -6.26 -9.08
C GLU A 83 9.16 -5.55 -7.73
N PRO A 84 9.87 -6.12 -6.75
CA PRO A 84 10.13 -5.46 -5.48
C PRO A 84 10.87 -4.12 -5.65
N GLN A 85 10.37 -3.11 -4.93
CA GLN A 85 10.93 -1.77 -4.91
C GLN A 85 11.18 -1.33 -3.46
N TYR A 86 12.28 -0.64 -3.23
CA TYR A 86 12.69 -0.16 -1.91
C TYR A 86 12.87 1.35 -1.94
N PHE A 87 12.21 2.03 -1.00
CA PHE A 87 12.20 3.48 -0.88
C PHE A 87 12.68 3.92 0.49
N GLN A 88 13.68 4.80 0.51
CA GLN A 88 14.08 5.52 1.72
C GLN A 88 13.14 6.70 1.93
N LEU A 89 12.60 6.81 3.15
CA LEU A 89 11.86 7.98 3.58
C LEU A 89 12.76 8.90 4.40
N SER A 90 12.58 10.21 4.22
CA SER A 90 13.26 11.26 4.97
C SER A 90 12.37 12.50 5.09
N ASP A 91 12.82 13.51 5.85
CA ASP A 91 12.10 14.77 6.08
C ASP A 91 10.66 14.54 6.60
N GLY A 92 10.52 13.80 7.70
CA GLY A 92 9.20 13.48 8.23
C GLY A 92 8.37 12.56 7.36
N GLY A 93 8.96 11.90 6.35
CA GLY A 93 8.27 11.08 5.35
C GLY A 93 7.92 11.82 4.06
N LYS A 94 8.25 13.12 3.94
CA LYS A 94 7.93 13.91 2.74
C LYS A 94 8.88 13.71 1.57
N THR A 95 10.08 13.20 1.80
CA THR A 95 11.03 12.93 0.72
C THR A 95 11.20 11.43 0.55
N VAL A 96 10.92 10.96 -0.67
CA VAL A 96 10.99 9.55 -1.06
C VAL A 96 12.15 9.38 -2.04
N GLN A 97 13.05 8.45 -1.75
CA GLN A 97 14.20 8.14 -2.61
C GLN A 97 14.23 6.66 -2.95
N ILE A 98 14.47 6.32 -4.21
CA ILE A 98 14.68 4.93 -4.62
C ILE A 98 16.03 4.45 -4.07
N ILE A 99 16.01 3.38 -3.29
CA ILE A 99 17.22 2.65 -2.89
C ILE A 99 17.50 1.53 -3.89
N GLN A 100 16.47 0.76 -4.23
CA GLN A 100 16.58 -0.40 -5.11
C GLN A 100 15.28 -0.59 -5.87
N GLN A 101 15.41 -0.89 -7.16
CA GLN A 101 14.30 -1.25 -8.04
C GLN A 101 14.77 -2.30 -9.04
N GLN A 102 14.10 -3.43 -9.04
CA GLN A 102 14.25 -4.45 -10.07
C GLN A 102 13.19 -4.23 -11.16
N ASN A 103 13.46 -4.72 -12.36
CA ASN A 103 12.55 -4.65 -13.47
C ASN A 103 12.96 -5.73 -14.46
N THR A 104 12.05 -6.63 -14.78
CA THR A 104 12.25 -7.74 -15.72
C THR A 104 11.64 -7.45 -17.09
N GLU A 105 10.76 -6.45 -17.18
CA GLU A 105 9.92 -6.18 -18.35
C GLU A 105 9.98 -4.70 -18.79
N GLU A 106 10.02 -4.43 -20.10
CA GLU A 106 10.02 -3.06 -20.63
C GLU A 106 8.61 -2.57 -21.03
N TRP A 107 7.59 -2.94 -20.25
CA TRP A 107 6.20 -2.58 -20.54
C TRP A 107 5.81 -1.23 -19.91
N ILE A 108 5.18 -0.35 -20.70
CA ILE A 108 4.64 0.94 -20.28
C ILE A 108 3.19 1.01 -20.76
N MET A 109 2.29 1.45 -19.87
CA MET A 109 0.88 1.59 -20.16
C MET A 109 0.62 2.59 -21.29
N GLU A 110 -0.28 2.23 -22.20
CA GLU A 110 -0.69 3.10 -23.30
C GLU A 110 -1.35 4.38 -22.77
N LYS A 111 -1.16 5.48 -23.50
CA LYS A 111 -1.51 6.82 -23.04
C LYS A 111 -2.97 6.98 -22.60
N GLU A 112 -3.89 6.26 -23.23
CA GLU A 112 -5.33 6.33 -22.93
C GLU A 112 -5.73 5.61 -21.64
N TYR A 113 -4.93 4.64 -21.18
CA TYR A 113 -5.17 3.89 -19.93
C TYR A 113 -4.30 4.37 -18.76
N LYS A 114 -3.40 5.33 -19.00
CA LYS A 114 -2.53 5.85 -17.95
C LYS A 114 -3.33 6.53 -16.85
N LEU A 115 -3.01 6.16 -15.61
CA LEU A 115 -3.41 6.94 -14.46
C LEU A 115 -2.71 8.31 -14.49
N PRO A 116 -3.38 9.38 -14.05
CA PRO A 116 -2.79 10.70 -14.00
C PRO A 116 -1.60 10.74 -13.04
N VAL A 117 -0.57 11.49 -13.43
CA VAL A 117 0.61 11.80 -12.61
C VAL A 117 0.61 13.32 -12.36
N SER A 118 0.29 13.81 -11.18
CA SER A 118 -0.09 13.08 -9.95
C SER A 118 -1.53 12.56 -9.93
N LEU A 119 -1.81 11.58 -9.05
CA LEU A 119 -3.17 11.15 -8.74
C LEU A 119 -3.95 12.31 -8.10
N PRO A 120 -5.21 12.56 -8.51
CA PRO A 120 -6.08 13.54 -7.87
C PRO A 120 -6.20 13.32 -6.37
N ARG A 121 -6.28 14.41 -5.61
CA ARG A 121 -6.33 14.34 -4.15
C ARG A 121 -7.77 14.20 -3.65
N THR A 122 -7.99 13.28 -2.71
CA THR A 122 -9.19 13.23 -1.87
C THR A 122 -8.83 12.83 -0.44
N THR A 123 -9.70 13.12 0.53
CA THR A 123 -9.50 12.69 1.92
C THR A 123 -10.00 11.26 2.09
N VAL A 124 -9.28 10.48 2.90
CA VAL A 124 -9.72 9.14 3.30
C VAL A 124 -9.84 9.07 4.81
N LYS A 125 -10.59 8.09 5.30
CA LYS A 125 -10.76 7.80 6.72
C LYS A 125 -10.50 6.33 7.00
N LEU A 126 -10.10 6.06 8.24
CA LEU A 126 -9.88 4.70 8.72
C LEU A 126 -11.12 4.22 9.46
N ILE A 127 -11.68 3.09 9.03
CA ILE A 127 -12.72 2.38 9.78
C ILE A 127 -12.18 1.02 10.20
N ASN A 128 -12.63 0.49 11.34
CA ASN A 128 -12.19 -0.84 11.76
C ASN A 128 -12.56 -1.89 10.71
N MET A 129 -11.70 -2.89 10.55
CA MET A 129 -12.06 -4.12 9.86
C MET A 129 -13.32 -4.74 10.49
N LYS A 130 -14.22 -5.21 9.64
CA LYS A 130 -15.40 -6.00 9.97
C LYS A 130 -15.00 -7.48 10.09
N ASN A 131 -15.87 -8.32 10.65
CA ASN A 131 -15.58 -9.75 10.79
C ASN A 131 -15.26 -10.43 9.44
N GLY A 132 -15.98 -10.09 8.36
CA GLY A 132 -15.72 -10.63 7.02
C GLY A 132 -14.38 -10.19 6.41
N ASP A 133 -13.70 -9.20 7.00
CA ASP A 133 -12.34 -8.86 6.56
C ASP A 133 -11.28 -9.77 7.21
N ILE A 134 -11.59 -10.41 8.34
CA ILE A 134 -10.61 -11.11 9.17
C ILE A 134 -10.65 -12.60 8.81
N PRO A 135 -9.59 -13.12 8.18
CA PRO A 135 -9.62 -14.49 7.72
C PRO A 135 -9.31 -15.48 8.85
N THR A 136 -10.34 -16.03 9.47
CA THR A 136 -10.19 -17.01 10.56
C THR A 136 -10.16 -18.46 10.07
N ASP A 137 -10.58 -18.69 8.83
CA ASP A 137 -10.63 -19.96 8.11
C ASP A 137 -10.51 -19.70 6.60
N GLU A 138 -10.59 -20.76 5.79
CA GLU A 138 -10.45 -20.66 4.33
C GLU A 138 -11.63 -19.92 3.67
N ASP A 139 -12.86 -20.17 4.12
CA ASP A 139 -14.05 -19.52 3.54
C ASP A 139 -14.01 -18.00 3.77
N SER A 140 -13.67 -17.58 5.00
CA SER A 140 -13.48 -16.16 5.32
C SER A 140 -12.25 -15.54 4.63
N TYR A 141 -11.29 -16.35 4.19
CA TYR A 141 -10.17 -15.87 3.37
C TYR A 141 -10.65 -15.38 2.00
N TRP A 142 -11.46 -16.19 1.34
CA TRP A 142 -12.04 -15.86 0.04
C TRP A 142 -13.07 -14.73 0.15
N GLU A 143 -13.91 -14.73 1.19
CA GLU A 143 -14.81 -13.60 1.46
C GLU A 143 -14.04 -12.28 1.63
N ALA A 144 -12.91 -12.31 2.35
CA ALA A 144 -12.09 -11.12 2.55
C ALA A 144 -11.48 -10.60 1.24
N PHE A 145 -11.14 -11.48 0.29
CA PHE A 145 -10.73 -11.10 -1.07
C PHE A 145 -11.88 -10.51 -1.88
N ASP A 146 -13.08 -11.10 -1.84
CA ASP A 146 -14.26 -10.59 -2.55
C ASP A 146 -14.65 -9.17 -2.09
N LEU A 147 -14.45 -8.87 -0.81
CA LEU A 147 -14.68 -7.54 -0.23
C LEU A 147 -13.58 -6.52 -0.61
N PHE A 148 -12.38 -6.98 -0.95
CA PHE A 148 -11.24 -6.12 -1.20
C PHE A 148 -11.26 -5.63 -2.65
N GLY A 149 -11.36 -4.31 -2.84
CA GLY A 149 -11.59 -3.67 -4.14
C GLY A 149 -13.06 -3.44 -4.49
N SER A 150 -13.99 -4.07 -3.78
CA SER A 150 -15.43 -3.83 -3.89
C SER A 150 -15.98 -2.92 -2.77
N GLU A 151 -15.42 -3.02 -1.56
CA GLU A 151 -15.89 -2.25 -0.39
C GLU A 151 -14.85 -1.25 0.14
N TYR A 152 -13.58 -1.46 -0.20
CA TYR A 152 -12.45 -0.60 0.18
C TYR A 152 -11.22 -0.96 -0.66
N VAL A 153 -10.35 0.02 -0.93
CA VAL A 153 -9.16 -0.15 -1.79
C VAL A 153 -7.88 -0.41 -1.01
N CYS A 154 -7.87 -0.22 0.31
CA CYS A 154 -6.69 -0.48 1.11
C CYS A 154 -7.01 -1.11 2.47
N ARG A 155 -6.26 -2.18 2.76
CA ARG A 155 -6.14 -2.84 4.07
C ARG A 155 -4.93 -2.23 4.75
N LEU A 156 -5.13 -1.56 5.88
CA LEU A 156 -4.07 -0.96 6.66
C LEU A 156 -3.95 -1.68 8.00
N LEU A 157 -2.76 -2.21 8.27
CA LEU A 157 -2.47 -3.11 9.40
C LEU A 157 -3.37 -4.36 9.36
N GLY A 158 -3.44 -5.08 10.48
CA GLY A 158 -4.24 -6.31 10.57
C GLY A 158 -3.62 -7.50 9.84
N ALA A 159 -4.46 -8.50 9.56
CA ALA A 159 -4.05 -9.67 8.80
C ALA A 159 -3.95 -9.34 7.30
N PRO A 160 -2.78 -9.57 6.68
CA PRO A 160 -2.63 -9.47 5.23
C PRO A 160 -3.44 -10.57 4.52
N LEU A 161 -3.89 -10.30 3.30
CA LEU A 161 -4.42 -11.30 2.38
C LEU A 161 -3.34 -11.58 1.35
N TYR A 162 -2.53 -12.61 1.56
CA TYR A 162 -1.49 -13.03 0.62
C TYR A 162 -1.96 -14.15 -0.29
N ASP A 163 -1.47 -14.19 -1.52
CA ASP A 163 -1.63 -15.38 -2.35
C ASP A 163 -0.66 -16.47 -1.88
N ASP A 164 0.59 -16.06 -1.64
CA ASP A 164 1.67 -16.88 -1.08
C ASP A 164 2.40 -16.11 0.03
N LEU A 165 2.94 -16.82 1.02
CA LEU A 165 3.71 -16.17 2.07
C LEU A 165 4.89 -15.38 1.46
N PRO A 166 5.06 -14.10 1.81
CA PRO A 166 6.13 -13.30 1.24
C PRO A 166 7.49 -13.82 1.71
N GLU A 167 8.42 -13.87 0.78
CA GLU A 167 9.82 -14.17 1.04
C GLU A 167 10.66 -12.88 1.02
N ASN A 168 11.89 -12.96 1.54
CA ASN A 168 12.87 -11.87 1.47
C ASN A 168 12.33 -10.54 2.02
N LEU A 169 11.79 -10.58 3.24
CA LEU A 169 11.30 -9.39 3.97
C LEU A 169 12.39 -8.69 4.78
N GLU A 170 13.66 -9.06 4.63
CA GLU A 170 14.75 -8.40 5.34
C GLU A 170 14.99 -6.99 4.80
N CYS A 171 15.16 -6.02 5.71
CA CYS A 171 15.56 -4.68 5.34
C CYS A 171 16.97 -4.68 4.71
N PRO A 172 17.18 -4.07 3.53
CA PRO A 172 18.47 -4.10 2.84
C PRO A 172 19.58 -3.36 3.60
N THR A 173 19.24 -2.54 4.60
CA THR A 173 20.19 -1.74 5.37
C THR A 173 20.56 -2.37 6.71
N CYS A 174 19.58 -2.91 7.46
CA CYS A 174 19.82 -3.44 8.81
C CYS A 174 19.57 -4.95 8.96
N SER A 175 19.15 -5.63 7.89
CA SER A 175 18.83 -7.07 7.85
C SER A 175 17.76 -7.53 8.84
N LYS A 176 17.04 -6.61 9.49
CA LYS A 176 15.87 -6.95 10.31
C LYS A 176 14.64 -7.14 9.43
N ASP A 177 13.76 -8.03 9.85
CA ASP A 177 12.47 -8.25 9.19
C ASP A 177 11.66 -6.96 9.12
N MET A 178 11.23 -6.62 7.91
CA MET A 178 10.29 -5.56 7.62
C MET A 178 8.88 -6.05 7.96
N LYS A 179 8.08 -5.17 8.54
CA LYS A 179 6.72 -5.52 8.97
C LYS A 179 5.73 -5.15 7.89
N TYR A 180 4.76 -6.03 7.65
CA TYR A 180 3.57 -5.68 6.86
C TYR A 180 2.92 -4.42 7.43
N VAL A 181 2.53 -3.52 6.53
CA VAL A 181 1.81 -2.30 6.88
C VAL A 181 0.50 -2.21 6.15
N ALA A 182 0.46 -2.51 4.85
CA ALA A 182 -0.75 -2.37 4.08
C ALA A 182 -0.75 -3.20 2.81
N THR A 183 -1.94 -3.47 2.30
CA THR A 183 -2.18 -3.92 0.93
C THR A 183 -3.11 -2.92 0.26
N ILE A 184 -2.82 -2.57 -0.99
CA ILE A 184 -3.68 -1.74 -1.85
C ILE A 184 -4.08 -2.56 -3.06
N THR A 185 -5.36 -2.49 -3.43
CA THR A 185 -5.91 -3.06 -4.66
C THR A 185 -6.61 -1.97 -5.47
N GLN A 186 -7.06 -2.32 -6.67
CA GLN A 186 -7.80 -1.43 -7.55
C GLN A 186 -9.26 -1.25 -7.11
N ASP A 187 -9.88 -0.18 -7.59
CA ASP A 187 -11.33 0.01 -7.50
C ASP A 187 -12.00 -0.79 -8.62
N ILE A 188 -12.78 -1.82 -8.27
CA ILE A 188 -13.39 -2.71 -9.27
C ILE A 188 -14.47 -1.97 -10.07
N GLU A 189 -15.15 -1.00 -9.45
CA GLU A 189 -16.14 -0.16 -10.11
C GLU A 189 -15.53 1.20 -10.51
N GLU A 190 -15.90 1.71 -11.68
CA GLU A 190 -15.49 3.06 -12.10
C GLU A 190 -15.96 4.12 -11.09
N ARG A 191 -15.00 4.75 -10.39
CA ARG A 191 -15.24 5.77 -9.35
C ARG A 191 -16.14 5.29 -8.21
N GLY A 192 -16.11 4.00 -7.89
CA GLY A 192 -16.92 3.42 -6.82
C GLY A 192 -16.42 3.82 -5.43
N LEU A 193 -15.20 3.41 -5.11
CA LEU A 193 -14.55 3.60 -3.82
C LEU A 193 -13.69 4.86 -3.74
N ILE A 194 -13.08 5.26 -4.87
CA ILE A 194 -12.32 6.51 -5.01
C ILE A 194 -12.95 7.35 -6.11
N SER A 195 -13.72 8.38 -5.73
CA SER A 195 -14.54 9.12 -6.69
C SER A 195 -13.77 10.05 -7.64
N VAL A 196 -12.49 10.34 -7.33
CA VAL A 196 -11.69 11.37 -8.02
C VAL A 196 -10.91 10.86 -9.23
N VAL A 197 -10.82 9.55 -9.42
CA VAL A 197 -10.13 8.91 -10.55
C VAL A 197 -10.65 7.50 -10.74
N ASP A 198 -10.68 7.01 -11.97
CA ASP A 198 -10.94 5.59 -12.26
C ASP A 198 -9.71 4.79 -11.80
N PHE A 199 -9.68 4.39 -10.52
CA PHE A 199 -8.49 3.84 -9.86
C PHE A 199 -8.26 2.36 -10.20
N GLN A 200 -8.11 2.09 -11.48
CA GLN A 200 -7.85 0.77 -12.05
C GLN A 200 -6.41 0.73 -12.57
N PHE A 201 -5.63 -0.21 -12.06
CA PHE A 201 -4.22 -0.37 -12.43
C PHE A 201 -3.87 -1.83 -12.76
N GLY A 202 -4.88 -2.70 -12.91
CA GLY A 202 -4.71 -4.12 -13.18
C GLY A 202 -5.10 -4.97 -11.98
N GLU A 203 -5.38 -6.25 -12.25
CA GLU A 203 -5.75 -7.25 -11.23
C GLU A 203 -4.53 -7.65 -10.38
N MET A 204 -4.04 -6.72 -9.56
CA MET A 204 -2.89 -6.95 -8.69
C MET A 204 -3.09 -6.30 -7.32
N ASN A 205 -2.47 -6.91 -6.31
CA ASN A 205 -2.43 -6.40 -4.95
C ASN A 205 -1.03 -5.89 -4.64
N ILE A 206 -0.89 -4.63 -4.26
CA ILE A 206 0.40 -4.01 -3.90
C ILE A 206 0.56 -4.05 -2.38
N TYR A 207 1.56 -4.77 -1.91
CA TYR A 207 1.89 -4.92 -0.49
C TYR A 207 2.97 -3.93 -0.09
N TYR A 208 2.83 -3.38 1.10
CA TYR A 208 3.73 -2.41 1.69
C TYR A 208 4.29 -2.96 3.00
N TYR A 209 5.60 -2.92 3.13
CA TYR A 209 6.31 -3.30 4.34
C TYR A 209 7.21 -2.16 4.80
N LEU A 210 7.40 -2.03 6.11
CA LEU A 210 8.16 -0.94 6.72
C LEU A 210 9.25 -1.49 7.63
N CYS A 211 10.48 -1.02 7.40
CA CYS A 211 11.53 -1.03 8.39
C CYS A 211 11.49 0.31 9.14
N LYS A 212 11.01 0.30 10.38
CA LYS A 212 10.90 1.53 11.18
C LYS A 212 12.25 2.09 11.62
N ASP A 213 13.23 1.21 11.82
CA ASP A 213 14.57 1.60 12.28
C ASP A 213 15.36 2.34 11.19
N CYS A 214 15.09 2.01 9.92
CA CYS A 214 15.76 2.62 8.77
C CYS A 214 14.84 3.55 7.99
N SER A 215 13.57 3.70 8.35
CA SER A 215 12.58 4.47 7.58
C SER A 215 12.50 4.02 6.10
N ILE A 216 12.56 2.71 5.84
CA ILE A 216 12.52 2.13 4.49
C ILE A 216 11.18 1.44 4.25
N ILE A 217 10.54 1.75 3.13
CA ILE A 217 9.37 1.02 2.63
C ILE A 217 9.83 0.04 1.54
N LYS A 218 9.37 -1.20 1.63
CA LYS A 218 9.39 -2.18 0.53
C LYS A 218 7.99 -2.25 -0.07
N THR A 219 7.90 -2.25 -1.38
CA THR A 219 6.66 -2.53 -2.11
C THR A 219 6.87 -3.70 -3.04
N GLU A 220 5.91 -4.60 -3.10
CA GLU A 220 5.89 -5.72 -4.05
C GLU A 220 4.45 -6.08 -4.38
N ILE A 221 4.23 -6.82 -5.45
CA ILE A 221 2.90 -7.35 -5.78
C ILE A 221 2.83 -8.85 -5.49
N GLN A 222 1.61 -9.33 -5.28
CA GLN A 222 1.29 -10.74 -5.42
C GLN A 222 0.10 -10.87 -6.37
N ASN A 223 0.08 -12.02 -7.04
CA ASN A 223 -0.66 -12.38 -8.26
C ASN A 223 -0.28 -11.63 -9.55
N THR A 224 -0.33 -12.42 -10.62
CA THR A 224 -0.02 -12.16 -12.04
C THR A 224 -1.25 -11.78 -12.84
#